data_AF-K9UW78-F1
#
_entry.id   AF-K9UW78-F1
#
_cell.length_a   1.000
_cell.length_b   1.000
_cell.length_c   1.000
_cell.angle_alpha   90.00
_cell.angle_beta   90.00
_cell.angle_gamma   90.00
#
_symmetry.space_group_name_H-M   'P 1'
#
loop_
_entity.id
_entity.type
_entity.pdbx_description
1 polymer ?
#
loop_
_entity_poly.entity_id
_entity_poly.type
_entity_poly.pdbx_seq_one_letter_code
_entity_poly.pdbx_strand_id
1 'polypeptide(L)'
;MQYLPSKKNQFLSVLFKASLIAATVSILSPSTASASGFYTVKKEYNLDFEKKANGEKITNSTAGNSLGIGNQWQDWGVKISANSKDKPNSSEPLVLFKSNSTSFTGGDNDLRTGTTWGTEEQGNVLIIQEDGWQTNASGKITGVKNADDPDDEANGGWITFDFFNAPVNLTGFSLLDMDDDQDSRGKFLEIFAWDKSGNEFKVDALSLIKGHKETHLKRNNGTYKPNSQGEGKSYTNTNAVVTNGQPQNQKSVTITQESSARGDNSLYSFSTEGFDDIVKLQYRYPGSGAIASVKWNKEEKRKVPEPGGALGFIIIASIFIRNVCQGKSSTSDC
;
A
#
# COMPACT_ATOMS: atom_id res chain seq x y z
N MET A 1 -48.63 -3.13 26.88
CA MET A 1 -48.19 -4.08 25.83
C MET A 1 -46.80 -3.67 25.38
N GLN A 2 -45.77 -4.31 25.94
CA GLN A 2 -44.38 -4.12 25.55
C GLN A 2 -44.02 -5.19 24.51
N TYR A 3 -43.54 -4.75 23.35
CA TYR A 3 -43.04 -5.61 22.28
C TYR A 3 -41.52 -5.45 22.28
N LEU A 4 -40.79 -6.46 22.77
CA LEU A 4 -39.33 -6.54 22.65
C LEU A 4 -39.00 -7.51 21.53
N PRO A 5 -38.27 -7.10 20.47
CA PRO A 5 -37.84 -8.01 19.44
C PRO A 5 -36.57 -8.76 19.86
N SER A 6 -36.52 -10.02 19.44
CA SER A 6 -35.47 -10.97 19.73
C SER A 6 -34.32 -10.93 18.72
N LYS A 7 -33.12 -11.27 19.21
CA LYS A 7 -31.98 -11.92 18.53
C LYS A 7 -31.22 -11.13 17.44
N LYS A 8 -29.89 -11.14 17.54
CA LYS A 8 -29.02 -11.86 16.59
C LYS A 8 -27.55 -11.96 17.05
N ASN A 9 -27.10 -13.20 17.05
CA ASN A 9 -25.75 -13.76 16.94
C ASN A 9 -24.58 -12.78 16.72
N GLN A 10 -23.70 -12.68 17.71
CA GLN A 10 -22.32 -12.25 17.52
C GLN A 10 -21.51 -13.45 17.01
N PHE A 11 -21.32 -13.53 15.69
CA PHE A 11 -20.26 -14.34 15.10
C PHE A 11 -19.01 -13.46 15.03
N LEU A 12 -18.12 -13.65 15.99
CA LEU A 12 -16.81 -13.02 16.02
C LEU A 12 -15.85 -13.90 15.20
N SER A 13 -15.69 -13.63 13.90
CA SER A 13 -14.61 -14.20 13.11
C SER A 13 -13.49 -13.17 12.98
N VAL A 14 -12.67 -13.05 14.02
CA VAL A 14 -11.39 -12.34 13.91
C VAL A 14 -10.44 -13.28 13.18
N LEU A 15 -10.42 -13.20 11.86
CA LEU A 15 -9.43 -13.89 11.05
C LEU A 15 -8.15 -13.04 11.04
N PHE A 16 -7.28 -13.26 12.03
CA PHE A 16 -5.91 -12.77 11.97
C PHE A 16 -5.24 -13.40 10.74
N LYS A 17 -5.12 -12.65 9.64
CA LYS A 17 -4.24 -12.99 8.53
C LYS A 17 -2.79 -12.77 9.00
N ALA A 18 -2.25 -13.73 9.73
CA ALA A 18 -0.81 -13.87 9.87
C ALA A 18 -0.27 -14.24 8.48
N SER A 19 0.30 -13.26 7.77
CA SER A 19 0.97 -13.52 6.50
C SER A 19 2.23 -14.34 6.78
N LEU A 20 2.14 -15.66 6.60
CA LEU A 20 3.29 -16.55 6.65
C LEU A 20 4.10 -16.33 5.37
N ILE A 21 5.26 -15.68 5.50
CA ILE A 21 6.19 -15.45 4.39
C ILE A 21 6.74 -16.80 3.92
N ALA A 22 6.22 -17.32 2.83
CA ALA A 22 6.75 -18.51 2.16
C ALA A 22 7.82 -18.09 1.15
N ALA A 23 9.09 -18.36 1.44
CA ALA A 23 10.17 -18.19 0.48
C ALA A 23 10.24 -19.41 -0.45
N THR A 24 9.78 -19.29 -1.69
CA THR A 24 9.95 -20.33 -2.71
C THR A 24 11.39 -20.26 -3.24
N VAL A 25 12.14 -21.36 -3.13
CA VAL A 25 13.50 -21.48 -3.66
C VAL A 25 13.46 -22.38 -4.89
N SER A 26 13.74 -21.84 -6.08
CA SER A 26 13.91 -22.62 -7.31
C SER A 26 15.38 -22.98 -7.48
N ILE A 27 15.74 -24.27 -7.36
CA ILE A 27 17.11 -24.76 -7.55
C ILE A 27 17.23 -25.35 -8.97
N LEU A 28 18.07 -24.75 -9.81
CA LEU A 28 18.46 -25.30 -11.11
C LEU A 28 19.46 -26.47 -10.92
N SER A 29 19.30 -27.53 -11.71
CA SER A 29 19.98 -28.83 -11.57
C SER A 29 21.52 -28.75 -11.52
N PRO A 30 22.18 -29.65 -10.77
CA PRO A 30 23.63 -29.62 -10.60
C PRO A 30 24.37 -30.34 -11.74
N SER A 31 25.18 -29.61 -12.50
CA SER A 31 26.32 -30.17 -13.24
C SER A 31 27.63 -29.52 -12.75
N THR A 32 28.41 -30.34 -12.04
CA THR A 32 29.84 -30.27 -11.71
C THR A 32 30.60 -28.92 -11.73
N ALA A 33 31.15 -28.62 -10.54
CA ALA A 33 32.39 -27.88 -10.22
C ALA A 33 32.38 -26.33 -10.18
N SER A 34 32.26 -25.83 -8.95
CA SER A 34 32.89 -24.61 -8.41
C SER A 34 32.75 -23.30 -9.20
N ALA A 35 31.53 -22.97 -9.63
CA ALA A 35 31.10 -21.58 -9.65
C ALA A 35 30.38 -21.30 -8.33
N SER A 36 30.69 -20.20 -7.65
CA SER A 36 29.90 -19.73 -6.51
C SER A 36 28.46 -19.52 -6.98
N GLY A 37 27.62 -20.53 -6.77
CA GLY A 37 26.22 -20.47 -7.18
C GLY A 37 25.55 -19.31 -6.46
N PHE A 38 24.71 -18.56 -7.18
CA PHE A 38 23.73 -17.68 -6.56
C PHE A 38 22.37 -18.34 -6.72
N TYR A 39 21.51 -18.18 -5.72
CA TYR A 39 20.10 -18.51 -5.83
C TYR A 39 19.29 -17.23 -5.71
N THR A 40 18.17 -17.16 -6.43
CA THR A 40 17.24 -16.04 -6.35
C THR A 40 16.19 -16.33 -5.30
N VAL A 41 15.98 -15.39 -4.39
CA VAL A 41 14.86 -15.40 -3.45
C VAL A 41 13.92 -14.26 -3.81
N LYS A 42 12.63 -14.57 -3.91
CA LYS A 42 11.60 -13.54 -3.96
C LYS A 42 11.31 -13.08 -2.53
N LYS A 43 11.54 -11.79 -2.26
CA LYS A 43 11.24 -11.17 -0.97
C LYS A 43 10.08 -10.20 -1.14
N GLU A 44 9.10 -10.33 -0.26
CA GLU A 44 7.93 -9.46 -0.21
C GLU A 44 8.17 -8.31 0.78
N TYR A 45 7.74 -7.11 0.39
CA TYR A 45 7.80 -5.91 1.20
C TYR A 45 6.38 -5.36 1.35
N ASN A 46 5.98 -5.09 2.58
CA ASN A 46 4.72 -4.43 2.94
C ASN A 46 5.06 -3.17 3.73
N LEU A 47 4.92 -2.02 3.09
CA LEU A 47 5.06 -0.73 3.74
C LEU A 47 3.68 -0.28 4.22
N ASP A 48 3.40 -0.53 5.49
CA ASP A 48 2.14 -0.20 6.19
C ASP A 48 2.32 0.89 7.26
N PHE A 49 3.49 1.55 7.29
CA PHE A 49 3.82 2.67 8.17
C PHE A 49 3.72 2.41 9.68
N GLU A 50 3.55 1.16 10.11
CA GLU A 50 3.55 0.80 11.54
C GLU A 50 4.95 0.66 12.11
N LYS A 51 5.90 0.29 11.25
CA LYS A 51 7.27 -0.03 11.61
C LYS A 51 8.30 0.64 10.71
N LYS A 52 9.41 1.01 11.32
CA LYS A 52 10.63 1.41 10.63
C LYS A 52 11.21 0.24 9.84
N ALA A 53 12.16 0.53 8.94
CA ALA A 53 12.84 -0.48 8.16
C ALA A 53 13.54 -1.58 8.98
N ASN A 54 13.97 -1.27 10.21
CA ASN A 54 14.59 -2.19 11.16
C ASN A 54 13.57 -3.00 11.99
N GLY A 55 12.27 -2.80 11.78
CA GLY A 55 11.19 -3.48 12.49
C GLY A 55 10.75 -2.83 13.80
N GLU A 56 11.39 -1.74 14.25
CA GLU A 56 10.94 -0.96 15.41
C GLU A 56 9.59 -0.30 15.13
N LYS A 57 8.73 -0.25 16.15
CA LYS A 57 7.46 0.46 16.06
C LYS A 57 7.69 1.96 15.88
N ILE A 58 6.88 2.59 15.04
CA ILE A 58 6.83 4.05 14.92
C ILE A 58 5.95 4.64 16.03
N THR A 59 6.44 5.67 16.70
CA THR A 59 5.78 6.27 17.87
C THR A 59 5.46 7.76 17.73
N ASN A 60 5.86 8.40 16.63
CA ASN A 60 5.51 9.78 16.29
C ASN A 60 5.36 9.91 14.76
N SER A 61 4.76 11.01 14.32
CA SER A 61 4.41 11.24 12.90
C SER A 61 5.61 11.29 11.95
N THR A 62 6.79 11.60 12.48
CA THR A 62 8.02 11.76 11.69
C THR A 62 8.99 10.58 11.81
N ALA A 63 8.57 9.51 12.49
CA ALA A 63 9.39 8.34 12.82
C ALA A 63 10.74 8.67 13.52
N GLY A 64 10.81 9.84 14.19
CA GLY A 64 12.00 10.32 14.89
C GLY A 64 12.94 11.19 14.04
N ASN A 65 12.59 11.50 12.80
CA ASN A 65 13.35 12.39 11.94
C ASN A 65 12.69 13.77 11.89
N SER A 66 13.36 14.81 12.39
CA SER A 66 12.77 16.17 12.39
C SER A 66 12.34 16.65 11.00
N LEU A 67 12.92 16.12 9.92
CA LEU A 67 12.61 16.47 8.53
C LEU A 67 11.54 15.58 7.88
N GLY A 68 10.77 14.83 8.67
CA GLY A 68 9.72 13.94 8.18
C GLY A 68 10.23 12.55 7.75
N ILE A 69 9.34 11.75 7.16
CA ILE A 69 9.58 10.31 7.00
C ILE A 69 10.22 9.88 5.67
N GLY A 70 10.54 10.82 4.77
CA GLY A 70 10.86 10.49 3.37
C GLY A 70 12.02 9.50 3.16
N ASN A 71 12.98 9.44 4.10
CA ASN A 71 14.12 8.53 4.03
C ASN A 71 14.02 7.32 4.97
N GLN A 72 12.89 7.14 5.68
CA GLN A 72 12.74 6.14 6.75
C GLN A 72 12.87 4.69 6.25
N TRP A 73 12.61 4.43 4.97
CA TRP A 73 12.69 3.10 4.34
C TRP A 73 13.75 2.98 3.25
N GLN A 74 14.77 3.85 3.27
CA GLN A 74 15.87 3.80 2.30
C GLN A 74 16.63 2.44 2.32
N ASP A 75 16.68 1.75 3.46
CA ASP A 75 17.30 0.43 3.59
C ASP A 75 16.51 -0.67 2.86
N TRP A 76 15.22 -0.44 2.58
CA TRP A 76 14.41 -1.28 1.71
C TRP A 76 14.58 -0.90 0.23
N GLY A 77 15.37 0.13 -0.05
CA GLY A 77 15.62 0.65 -1.39
C GLY A 77 14.52 1.54 -1.95
N VAL A 78 13.73 2.18 -1.08
CA VAL A 78 12.68 3.12 -1.45
C VAL A 78 12.90 4.47 -0.76
N LYS A 79 12.78 5.55 -1.51
CA LYS A 79 12.71 6.92 -1.01
C LYS A 79 11.33 7.48 -1.29
N ILE A 80 10.76 8.20 -0.33
CA ILE A 80 9.45 8.82 -0.47
C ILE A 80 9.63 10.34 -0.48
N SER A 81 8.98 11.02 -1.40
CA SER A 81 8.99 12.48 -1.49
C SER A 81 7.60 13.02 -1.81
N ALA A 82 7.37 14.28 -1.46
CA ALA A 82 6.15 14.99 -1.81
C ALA A 82 6.39 16.36 -2.42
N ASN A 83 5.46 16.77 -3.27
CA ASN A 83 5.39 18.11 -3.84
C ASN A 83 3.96 18.65 -3.72
N SER A 84 3.82 19.97 -3.52
CA SER A 84 2.51 20.62 -3.53
C SER A 84 1.96 20.63 -4.95
N LYS A 85 0.64 20.45 -5.09
CA LYS A 85 -0.03 20.51 -6.40
C LYS A 85 0.17 21.83 -7.11
N ASP A 86 0.15 22.94 -6.38
CA ASP A 86 0.27 24.29 -6.95
C ASP A 86 1.72 24.72 -7.17
N LYS A 87 2.67 23.98 -6.57
CA LYS A 87 4.11 24.22 -6.67
C LYS A 87 4.81 22.88 -6.91
N PRO A 88 4.78 22.32 -8.13
CA PRO A 88 5.33 20.99 -8.41
C PRO A 88 6.83 20.86 -8.13
N ASN A 89 7.54 21.97 -7.96
CA ASN A 89 8.96 21.99 -7.59
C ASN A 89 9.21 22.28 -6.09
N SER A 90 8.17 22.50 -5.27
CA SER A 90 8.32 22.60 -3.81
C SER A 90 8.44 21.21 -3.22
N SER A 91 9.37 21.01 -2.29
CA SER A 91 9.36 19.81 -1.45
C SER A 91 8.39 20.05 -0.32
N GLU A 92 7.46 19.13 -0.09
CA GLU A 92 6.57 19.17 1.08
C GLU A 92 6.98 18.11 2.10
N PRO A 93 6.71 18.34 3.40
CA PRO A 93 6.96 17.33 4.42
C PRO A 93 5.96 16.19 4.31
N LEU A 94 6.49 14.97 4.36
CA LEU A 94 5.71 13.76 4.54
C LEU A 94 5.72 13.36 6.02
N VAL A 95 4.53 13.12 6.56
CA VAL A 95 4.31 12.69 7.94
C VAL A 95 3.28 11.57 7.99
N LEU A 96 3.15 10.98 9.18
CA LEU A 96 2.16 9.95 9.46
C LEU A 96 1.02 10.52 10.28
N PHE A 97 -0.18 10.41 9.73
CA PHE A 97 -1.43 10.63 10.43
C PHE A 97 -1.87 9.33 11.09
N LYS A 98 -2.28 9.40 12.35
CA LYS A 98 -2.79 8.22 13.06
C LYS A 98 -4.28 8.04 12.78
N SER A 99 -4.62 7.22 11.80
CA SER A 99 -5.99 6.89 11.42
C SER A 99 -6.57 5.79 12.32
N ASN A 100 -7.26 6.19 13.40
CA ASN A 100 -7.96 5.30 14.34
C ASN A 100 -9.19 5.98 14.98
N SER A 101 -10.00 5.22 15.74
CA SER A 101 -11.27 5.72 16.27
C SER A 101 -11.15 6.67 17.46
N THR A 102 -10.11 6.50 18.28
CA THR A 102 -9.99 7.11 19.62
C THR A 102 -8.66 7.80 19.88
N SER A 103 -7.65 7.52 19.07
CA SER A 103 -6.30 8.01 19.27
C SER A 103 -5.70 8.56 17.99
N PHE A 104 -6.56 9.18 17.18
CA PHE A 104 -6.13 9.90 16.00
C PHE A 104 -5.37 11.16 16.37
N THR A 105 -4.56 11.61 15.41
CA THR A 105 -3.86 12.89 15.45
C THR A 105 -4.53 13.85 14.48
N GLY A 106 -4.22 15.14 14.53
CA GLY A 106 -4.71 16.10 13.55
C GLY A 106 -6.13 16.59 13.79
N GLY A 107 -6.47 17.67 13.08
CA GLY A 107 -7.82 18.20 12.99
C GLY A 107 -8.71 17.36 12.08
N ASP A 108 -8.13 16.60 11.15
CA ASP A 108 -8.89 15.97 10.09
C ASP A 108 -9.89 14.91 10.57
N ASN A 109 -11.14 15.07 10.12
CA ASN A 109 -12.19 14.09 10.38
C ASN A 109 -12.31 13.08 9.24
N ASP A 110 -11.91 13.42 8.01
CA ASP A 110 -12.11 12.58 6.82
C ASP A 110 -11.03 11.48 6.70
N LEU A 111 -9.94 11.56 7.46
CA LEU A 111 -8.93 10.50 7.57
C LEU A 111 -9.15 9.52 8.74
N ARG A 112 -10.21 9.71 9.53
CA ARG A 112 -10.46 8.86 10.72
C ARG A 112 -11.02 7.51 10.33
N THR A 113 -10.62 6.48 11.07
CA THR A 113 -11.11 5.11 10.83
C THR A 113 -11.52 4.44 12.12
N GLY A 114 -12.08 3.24 12.02
CA GLY A 114 -12.71 2.49 13.09
C GLY A 114 -14.23 2.41 12.93
N THR A 115 -14.88 1.63 13.81
CA THR A 115 -16.31 1.27 13.68
C THR A 115 -17.24 2.47 13.53
N THR A 116 -16.98 3.57 14.23
CA THR A 116 -17.77 4.82 14.12
C THR A 116 -17.78 5.39 12.70
N TRP A 117 -16.67 5.22 11.98
CA TRP A 117 -16.45 5.76 10.64
C TRP A 117 -16.72 4.73 9.54
N GLY A 118 -17.08 3.49 9.89
CA GLY A 118 -17.42 2.47 8.90
C GLY A 118 -16.23 1.90 8.11
N THR A 119 -15.01 2.11 8.60
CA THR A 119 -13.74 1.67 8.02
C THR A 119 -12.90 0.98 9.09
N GLU A 120 -12.17 -0.08 8.77
CA GLU A 120 -11.26 -0.70 9.74
C GLU A 120 -10.14 0.26 10.16
N GLU A 121 -9.71 0.20 11.43
CA GLU A 121 -8.60 1.02 11.92
C GLU A 121 -7.33 0.78 11.09
N GLN A 122 -6.74 1.85 10.56
CA GLN A 122 -5.56 1.77 9.67
C GLN A 122 -4.22 1.99 10.39
N GLY A 123 -4.22 2.45 11.65
CA GLY A 123 -2.96 2.74 12.33
C GLY A 123 -2.37 4.06 11.83
N ASN A 124 -1.16 4.03 11.28
CA ASN A 124 -0.50 5.15 10.65
C ASN A 124 -0.76 5.14 9.13
N VAL A 125 -1.14 6.28 8.58
CA VAL A 125 -1.26 6.50 7.13
C VAL A 125 -0.37 7.66 6.71
N LEU A 126 0.15 7.60 5.50
CA LEU A 126 1.04 8.62 4.96
C LEU A 126 0.25 9.77 4.34
N ILE A 127 0.57 11.00 4.76
CA ILE A 127 -0.05 12.23 4.26
C ILE A 127 1.00 13.27 3.85
N ILE A 128 0.56 14.29 3.11
CA ILE A 128 1.33 15.52 2.87
C ILE A 128 0.91 16.53 3.95
N GLN A 129 1.86 17.05 4.72
CA GLN A 129 1.55 17.99 5.80
C GLN A 129 1.15 19.37 5.25
N GLU A 130 -0.05 19.86 5.55
CA GLU A 130 -0.52 21.19 5.10
C GLU A 130 0.31 22.36 5.63
N ASP A 131 0.79 22.27 6.87
CA ASP A 131 1.53 23.34 7.52
C ASP A 131 2.95 23.55 6.96
N GLY A 132 3.43 22.59 6.17
CA GLY A 132 4.75 22.63 5.56
C GLY A 132 5.91 22.58 6.56
N TRP A 133 7.01 23.23 6.20
CA TRP A 133 8.26 23.18 6.96
C TRP A 133 8.31 24.24 8.07
N GLN A 134 8.77 23.82 9.26
CA GLN A 134 9.21 24.74 10.29
C GLN A 134 10.57 25.32 9.90
N THR A 135 10.69 26.65 9.95
CA THR A 135 11.93 27.38 9.69
C THR A 135 12.36 28.22 10.89
N ASN A 136 13.66 28.46 11.02
CA ASN A 136 14.20 29.41 12.01
C ASN A 136 14.18 30.86 11.47
N ALA A 137 14.68 31.82 12.26
CA ALA A 137 14.73 33.23 11.87
C ALA A 137 15.56 33.52 10.60
N SER A 138 16.46 32.61 10.19
CA SER A 138 17.22 32.73 8.94
C SER A 138 16.57 32.02 7.75
N GLY A 139 15.34 31.51 7.89
CA GLY A 139 14.63 30.76 6.87
C GLY A 139 15.16 29.33 6.64
N LYS A 140 16.05 28.82 7.51
CA LYS A 140 16.55 27.44 7.40
C LYS A 140 15.50 26.48 7.95
N ILE A 141 15.20 25.41 7.19
CA ILE A 141 14.33 24.32 7.65
C ILE A 141 14.95 23.65 8.89
N THR A 142 14.18 23.59 9.97
CA THR A 142 14.56 22.94 11.23
C THR A 142 13.68 21.75 11.57
N GLY A 143 12.50 21.64 10.97
CA GLY A 143 11.65 20.49 11.13
C GLY A 143 10.35 20.58 10.34
N VAL A 144 9.38 19.71 10.66
CA VAL A 144 8.00 19.78 10.15
C VAL A 144 7.15 20.59 11.13
N LYS A 145 6.37 21.54 10.62
CA LYS A 145 5.47 22.35 11.45
C LYS A 145 4.29 21.49 11.90
N ASN A 146 3.89 21.65 13.16
CA ASN A 146 2.80 20.89 13.80
C ASN A 146 2.93 19.37 13.68
N ALA A 147 4.16 18.85 13.73
CA ALA A 147 4.41 17.41 13.62
C ALA A 147 3.70 16.56 14.70
N ASP A 148 3.36 17.12 15.86
CA ASP A 148 2.63 16.39 16.92
C ASP A 148 1.11 16.36 16.67
N ASP A 149 0.62 17.15 15.71
CA ASP A 149 -0.78 17.25 15.31
C ASP A 149 -0.89 17.34 13.77
N PRO A 150 -0.40 16.30 13.04
CA PRO A 150 -0.31 16.32 11.59
C PRO A 150 -1.68 16.39 10.93
N ASP A 151 -1.76 17.15 9.83
CA ASP A 151 -2.99 17.42 9.10
C ASP A 151 -2.70 17.49 7.59
N ASP A 152 -3.72 17.18 6.81
CA ASP A 152 -3.68 16.88 5.39
C ASP A 152 -3.60 18.12 4.50
N GLU A 153 -2.79 18.09 3.44
CA GLU A 153 -2.83 19.15 2.42
C GLU A 153 -4.14 19.09 1.64
N ALA A 154 -5.10 19.93 2.03
CA ALA A 154 -6.42 20.02 1.41
C ALA A 154 -6.40 20.32 -0.10
N ASN A 155 -5.34 20.95 -0.64
CA ASN A 155 -5.21 21.14 -2.08
C ASN A 155 -4.66 19.91 -2.81
N GLY A 156 -4.18 18.93 -2.06
CA GLY A 156 -3.49 17.74 -2.52
C GLY A 156 -2.07 18.01 -2.99
N GLY A 157 -1.49 16.98 -3.58
CA GLY A 157 -0.12 17.03 -4.02
C GLY A 157 0.31 15.73 -4.66
N TRP A 158 1.61 15.60 -4.84
CA TRP A 158 2.22 14.45 -5.48
C TRP A 158 2.99 13.70 -4.41
N ILE A 159 2.72 12.42 -4.21
CA ILE A 159 3.56 11.54 -3.38
C ILE A 159 4.28 10.58 -4.32
N THR A 160 5.60 10.54 -4.24
CA THR A 160 6.45 9.73 -5.11
C THR A 160 7.26 8.73 -4.30
N PHE A 161 7.20 7.46 -4.69
CA PHE A 161 8.04 6.37 -4.23
C PHE A 161 9.08 6.06 -5.31
N ASP A 162 10.34 6.37 -5.03
CA ASP A 162 11.47 6.09 -5.91
C ASP A 162 12.20 4.82 -5.45
N PHE A 163 12.16 3.76 -6.26
CA PHE A 163 12.82 2.48 -6.01
C PHE A 163 14.25 2.49 -6.58
N PHE A 164 15.17 3.14 -5.87
CA PHE A 164 16.49 3.51 -6.41
C PHE A 164 17.55 2.40 -6.39
N ASN A 165 17.38 1.37 -5.55
CA ASN A 165 18.39 0.29 -5.44
C ASN A 165 18.23 -0.79 -6.52
N ALA A 166 16.99 -1.08 -6.90
CA ALA A 166 16.64 -2.04 -7.94
C ALA A 166 15.16 -1.86 -8.31
N PRO A 167 14.77 -2.20 -9.54
CA PRO A 167 13.37 -2.27 -9.90
C PRO A 167 12.63 -3.33 -9.09
N VAL A 168 11.32 -3.14 -8.91
CA VAL A 168 10.44 -3.98 -8.09
C VAL A 168 9.22 -4.44 -8.88
N ASN A 169 8.60 -5.53 -8.43
CA ASN A 169 7.30 -5.95 -8.96
C ASN A 169 6.22 -5.44 -8.02
N LEU A 170 5.52 -4.39 -8.42
CA LEU A 170 4.43 -3.80 -7.64
C LEU A 170 3.26 -4.78 -7.57
N THR A 171 2.81 -5.11 -6.37
CA THR A 171 1.70 -6.06 -6.17
C THR A 171 0.44 -5.42 -5.64
N GLY A 172 0.55 -4.25 -5.01
CA GLY A 172 -0.63 -3.50 -4.63
C GLY A 172 -0.34 -2.30 -3.74
N PHE A 173 -1.41 -1.59 -3.40
CA PHE A 173 -1.40 -0.46 -2.49
C PHE A 173 -2.80 -0.24 -1.93
N SER A 174 -2.90 0.49 -0.82
CA SER A 174 -4.18 0.88 -0.23
C SER A 174 -4.23 2.39 0.00
N LEU A 175 -5.38 2.97 -0.28
CA LEU A 175 -5.61 4.41 -0.25
C LEU A 175 -6.82 4.69 0.63
N LEU A 176 -6.64 5.65 1.52
CA LEU A 176 -7.67 6.13 2.43
C LEU A 176 -8.14 7.50 1.97
N ASP A 177 -9.43 7.73 2.17
CA ASP A 177 -10.08 8.98 1.84
C ASP A 177 -9.98 9.32 0.36
N MET A 178 -10.35 8.35 -0.47
CA MET A 178 -10.55 8.64 -1.88
C MET A 178 -11.97 9.14 -2.04
N ASP A 179 -12.12 10.45 -2.22
CA ASP A 179 -13.37 11.06 -2.62
C ASP A 179 -14.02 10.26 -3.76
N ASP A 180 -15.08 9.56 -3.38
CA ASP A 180 -15.76 8.57 -4.19
C ASP A 180 -16.49 9.24 -5.37
N ASP A 181 -16.90 10.47 -5.14
CA ASP A 181 -17.59 11.31 -6.08
C ASP A 181 -16.61 12.40 -6.53
N GLN A 182 -16.70 12.80 -7.80
CA GLN A 182 -15.94 13.93 -8.33
C GLN A 182 -15.87 15.03 -7.29
N ASP A 183 -14.67 15.55 -7.00
CA ASP A 183 -14.60 16.86 -6.38
C ASP A 183 -15.50 17.81 -7.21
N SER A 184 -15.95 18.91 -6.64
CA SER A 184 -16.79 19.89 -7.37
C SER A 184 -16.18 20.39 -8.72
N ARG A 185 -14.95 19.98 -9.03
CA ARG A 185 -14.12 20.35 -10.19
C ARG A 185 -13.85 19.17 -11.14
N GLY A 186 -14.42 17.99 -10.90
CA GLY A 186 -14.26 16.80 -11.75
C GLY A 186 -12.88 16.16 -11.73
N LYS A 187 -12.06 16.41 -10.71
CA LYS A 187 -10.71 15.87 -10.58
C LYS A 187 -10.71 14.59 -9.74
N PHE A 188 -9.75 13.73 -10.03
CA PHE A 188 -9.59 12.43 -9.41
C PHE A 188 -8.13 12.17 -9.08
N LEU A 189 -7.91 11.24 -8.17
CA LEU A 189 -6.59 10.66 -7.96
C LEU A 189 -6.05 10.08 -9.29
N GLU A 190 -4.85 10.48 -9.64
CA GLU A 190 -4.10 9.85 -10.74
C GLU A 190 -2.93 9.06 -10.16
N ILE A 191 -2.71 7.85 -10.68
CA ILE A 191 -1.64 6.98 -10.23
C ILE A 191 -0.78 6.62 -11.44
N PHE A 192 0.52 6.84 -11.31
CA PHE A 192 1.50 6.62 -12.36
C PHE A 192 2.59 5.68 -11.87
N ALA A 193 3.04 4.78 -12.73
CA ALA A 193 4.22 3.96 -12.47
C ALA A 193 5.16 4.00 -13.68
N TRP A 194 6.47 3.92 -13.44
CA TRP A 194 7.46 3.83 -14.50
C TRP A 194 8.28 2.55 -14.34
N ASP A 195 8.47 1.80 -15.43
CA ASP A 195 9.42 0.69 -15.44
C ASP A 195 10.87 1.15 -15.67
N LYS A 196 11.81 0.23 -15.51
CA LYS A 196 13.24 0.45 -15.77
C LYS A 196 13.57 0.89 -17.21
N SER A 197 12.65 0.68 -18.16
CA SER A 197 12.80 1.11 -19.55
C SER A 197 12.29 2.54 -19.77
N GLY A 198 11.71 3.16 -18.74
CA GLY A 198 11.12 4.48 -18.79
C GLY A 198 9.67 4.51 -19.32
N ASN A 199 9.03 3.35 -19.50
CA ASN A 199 7.63 3.32 -19.91
C ASN A 199 6.73 3.75 -18.76
N GLU A 200 5.85 4.71 -19.03
CA GLU A 200 4.83 5.17 -18.08
C GLU A 200 3.56 4.33 -18.18
N PHE A 201 3.02 3.96 -17.02
CA PHE A 201 1.73 3.31 -16.85
C PHE A 201 0.85 4.23 -16.01
N LYS A 202 -0.27 4.69 -16.58
CA LYS A 202 -1.31 5.39 -15.83
C LYS A 202 -2.37 4.39 -15.40
N VAL A 203 -2.68 4.33 -14.12
CA VAL A 203 -3.87 3.63 -13.59
C VAL A 203 -5.03 4.62 -13.52
N ASP A 204 -6.09 4.32 -14.27
CA ASP A 204 -7.34 5.08 -14.25
C ASP A 204 -8.19 4.69 -13.02
N ALA A 205 -7.83 5.25 -11.86
CA ALA A 205 -8.51 5.01 -10.59
C ALA A 205 -10.01 5.36 -10.67
N LEU A 206 -10.38 6.42 -11.39
CA LEU A 206 -11.77 6.78 -11.62
C LEU A 206 -12.53 5.64 -12.31
N SER A 207 -12.02 5.15 -13.43
CA SER A 207 -12.69 4.07 -14.17
C SER A 207 -12.83 2.81 -13.32
N LEU A 208 -11.86 2.53 -12.43
CA LEU A 208 -11.93 1.44 -11.47
C LEU A 208 -13.04 1.65 -10.42
N ILE A 209 -13.08 2.81 -9.76
CA ILE A 209 -14.11 3.15 -8.76
C ILE A 209 -15.50 3.13 -9.40
N LYS A 210 -15.67 3.76 -10.56
CA LYS A 210 -16.93 3.79 -11.28
C LYS A 210 -17.38 2.38 -11.68
N GLY A 211 -16.48 1.57 -12.23
CA GLY A 211 -16.78 0.18 -12.60
C GLY A 211 -17.16 -0.67 -11.39
N HIS A 212 -16.49 -0.48 -10.24
CA HIS A 212 -16.85 -1.12 -8.98
C HIS A 212 -18.27 -0.72 -8.53
N LYS A 213 -18.56 0.59 -8.49
CA LYS A 213 -19.87 1.13 -8.12
C LYS A 213 -20.98 0.59 -9.03
N GLU A 214 -20.78 0.60 -10.34
CA GLU A 214 -21.78 0.12 -11.30
C GLU A 214 -22.02 -1.40 -11.20
N THR A 215 -20.99 -2.17 -10.86
CA THR A 215 -21.07 -3.63 -10.73
C THR A 215 -21.76 -4.05 -9.43
N HIS A 216 -21.42 -3.40 -8.30
CA HIS A 216 -21.78 -3.89 -6.97
C HIS A 216 -22.86 -3.08 -6.26
N LEU A 217 -23.11 -1.84 -6.68
CA LEU A 217 -24.06 -0.97 -6.00
C LEU A 217 -25.34 -0.85 -6.82
N LYS A 218 -26.44 -1.40 -6.27
CA LYS A 218 -27.75 -1.28 -6.90
C LYS A 218 -28.23 0.17 -6.83
N ARG A 219 -28.51 0.75 -8.00
CA ARG A 219 -29.20 2.04 -8.10
C ARG A 219 -30.68 1.82 -7.82
N ASN A 220 -31.17 2.32 -6.69
CA ASN A 220 -32.61 2.47 -6.48
C ASN A 220 -32.97 3.91 -6.82
N ASN A 221 -33.66 4.11 -7.94
CA ASN A 221 -34.18 5.42 -8.37
C ASN A 221 -33.08 6.49 -8.57
N GLY A 222 -31.92 6.11 -9.12
CA GLY A 222 -30.83 7.03 -9.44
C GLY A 222 -29.88 7.37 -8.29
N THR A 223 -30.27 7.11 -7.04
CA THR A 223 -29.44 7.33 -5.84
C THR A 223 -28.76 6.03 -5.42
N TYR A 224 -27.45 6.08 -5.16
CA TYR A 224 -26.73 4.97 -4.53
C TYR A 224 -27.12 4.92 -3.05
N LYS A 225 -27.62 3.78 -2.57
CA LYS A 225 -27.80 3.60 -1.13
C LYS A 225 -26.41 3.44 -0.47
N PRO A 226 -26.12 4.15 0.63
CA PRO A 226 -24.85 4.02 1.37
C PRO A 226 -24.78 2.76 2.23
N ASN A 227 -25.51 1.69 1.89
CA ASN A 227 -25.36 0.43 2.61
C ASN A 227 -24.08 -0.30 2.14
N SER A 228 -23.54 -1.14 3.04
CA SER A 228 -22.34 -2.00 2.94
C SER A 228 -22.27 -2.98 1.76
N GLN A 229 -23.00 -2.72 0.66
CA GLN A 229 -23.10 -3.62 -0.49
C GLN A 229 -21.80 -3.73 -1.30
N GLY A 230 -20.94 -2.71 -1.23
CA GLY A 230 -19.63 -2.70 -1.92
C GLY A 230 -18.47 -3.25 -1.08
N GLU A 231 -18.63 -3.31 0.24
CA GLU A 231 -17.57 -3.73 1.17
C GLU A 231 -17.14 -5.19 0.89
N GLY A 232 -15.83 -5.38 0.79
CA GLY A 232 -15.19 -6.65 0.45
C GLY A 232 -15.44 -7.12 -0.99
N LYS A 233 -16.09 -6.31 -1.85
CA LYS A 233 -16.28 -6.64 -3.26
C LYS A 233 -15.12 -6.11 -4.09
N SER A 234 -14.68 -6.94 -5.03
CA SER A 234 -13.60 -6.62 -5.96
C SER A 234 -14.15 -6.32 -7.36
N TYR A 235 -13.47 -5.45 -8.09
CA TYR A 235 -13.69 -5.21 -9.51
C TYR A 235 -12.34 -5.16 -10.23
N THR A 236 -12.18 -5.97 -11.28
CA THR A 236 -10.95 -6.05 -12.07
C THR A 236 -11.17 -5.38 -13.41
N ASN A 237 -10.25 -4.49 -13.79
CA ASN A 237 -10.23 -3.87 -15.11
C ASN A 237 -8.86 -4.04 -15.76
N THR A 238 -8.83 -4.80 -16.85
CA THR A 238 -7.62 -5.04 -17.67
C THR A 238 -7.28 -3.88 -18.61
N ASN A 239 -8.20 -2.91 -18.74
CA ASN A 239 -8.02 -1.71 -19.56
C ASN A 239 -7.76 -0.46 -18.70
N ALA A 240 -7.70 -0.60 -17.38
CA ALA A 240 -7.43 0.52 -16.48
C ALA A 240 -5.99 1.03 -16.58
N VAL A 241 -5.10 0.29 -17.23
CA VAL A 241 -3.71 0.66 -17.41
C VAL A 241 -3.48 1.17 -18.82
N VAL A 242 -3.01 2.42 -18.93
CA VAL A 242 -2.82 3.11 -20.20
C VAL A 242 -1.35 3.55 -20.32
N THR A 243 -0.76 3.34 -21.49
CA THR A 243 0.57 3.85 -21.87
C THR A 243 0.43 4.59 -23.20
N ASN A 244 0.86 5.85 -23.26
CA ASN A 244 0.72 6.70 -24.46
C ASN A 244 -0.72 6.71 -25.04
N GLY A 245 -1.73 6.70 -24.15
CA GLY A 245 -3.14 6.68 -24.53
C GLY A 245 -3.68 5.32 -25.01
N GLN A 246 -2.87 4.26 -25.00
CA GLN A 246 -3.29 2.91 -25.40
C GLN A 246 -3.42 1.96 -24.20
N PRO A 247 -4.52 1.20 -24.08
CA PRO A 247 -4.67 0.17 -23.05
C PRO A 247 -3.55 -0.88 -23.10
N GLN A 248 -3.11 -1.32 -21.93
CA GLN A 248 -2.09 -2.35 -21.76
C GLN A 248 -2.73 -3.66 -21.31
N ASN A 249 -3.18 -4.49 -22.27
CA ASN A 249 -3.94 -5.72 -22.02
C ASN A 249 -3.18 -6.80 -21.20
N GLN A 250 -1.89 -6.61 -20.92
CA GLN A 250 -1.08 -7.49 -20.09
C GLN A 250 -1.02 -7.06 -18.63
N LYS A 251 -1.60 -5.92 -18.27
CA LYS A 251 -1.62 -5.39 -16.91
C LYS A 251 -3.06 -5.30 -16.42
N SER A 252 -3.29 -5.76 -15.20
CA SER A 252 -4.61 -5.71 -14.59
C SER A 252 -4.52 -4.97 -13.26
N VAL A 253 -5.60 -4.26 -12.93
CA VAL A 253 -5.78 -3.67 -11.60
C VAL A 253 -7.11 -4.16 -11.07
N THR A 254 -7.08 -4.72 -9.88
CA THR A 254 -8.26 -5.11 -9.12
C THR A 254 -8.44 -4.16 -7.96
N ILE A 255 -9.55 -3.42 -7.94
CA ILE A 255 -9.94 -2.56 -6.84
C ILE A 255 -10.88 -3.32 -5.90
N THR A 256 -10.67 -3.19 -4.59
CA THR A 256 -11.57 -3.67 -3.55
C THR A 256 -11.91 -2.54 -2.61
N GLN A 257 -13.21 -2.34 -2.35
CA GLN A 257 -13.66 -1.44 -1.30
C GLN A 257 -13.56 -2.19 0.03
N GLU A 258 -12.64 -1.78 0.90
CA GLU A 258 -12.37 -2.44 2.18
C GLU A 258 -13.23 -1.89 3.32
N SER A 259 -14.00 -0.82 3.05
CA SER A 259 -14.86 -0.17 4.02
C SER A 259 -16.33 -0.15 3.60
N SER A 260 -17.21 0.00 4.58
CA SER A 260 -18.61 0.39 4.31
C SER A 260 -18.75 1.89 4.03
N ALA A 261 -17.78 2.70 4.50
CA ALA A 261 -17.68 4.13 4.25
C ALA A 261 -17.44 4.46 2.77
N ARG A 262 -17.90 5.66 2.36
CA ARG A 262 -17.76 6.23 1.02
C ARG A 262 -17.44 7.72 1.13
N GLY A 263 -16.59 8.22 0.23
CA GLY A 263 -16.06 9.58 0.30
C GLY A 263 -15.08 9.63 1.46
N ASP A 264 -15.36 10.56 2.38
CA ASP A 264 -14.74 10.65 3.69
C ASP A 264 -14.54 9.27 4.31
N ASN A 265 -13.33 9.02 4.79
CA ASN A 265 -12.91 7.81 5.49
C ASN A 265 -12.95 6.52 4.65
N SER A 266 -13.22 6.58 3.34
CA SER A 266 -13.31 5.38 2.50
C SER A 266 -11.93 4.72 2.30
N LEU A 267 -11.89 3.39 2.35
CA LEU A 267 -10.66 2.63 2.13
C LEU A 267 -10.79 1.74 0.91
N TYR A 268 -9.84 1.90 0.00
CA TYR A 268 -9.71 1.07 -1.20
C TYR A 268 -8.36 0.39 -1.23
N SER A 269 -8.37 -0.92 -1.50
CA SER A 269 -7.16 -1.66 -1.83
C SER A 269 -7.10 -1.93 -3.33
N PHE A 270 -5.89 -1.93 -3.86
CA PHE A 270 -5.58 -2.16 -5.25
C PHE A 270 -4.59 -3.30 -5.34
N SER A 271 -4.93 -4.35 -6.07
CA SER A 271 -4.03 -5.42 -6.45
C SER A 271 -3.60 -5.23 -7.90
N THR A 272 -2.30 -5.31 -8.16
CA THR A 272 -1.71 -5.08 -9.48
C THR A 272 -1.09 -6.36 -10.03
N GLU A 273 -1.33 -6.66 -11.30
CA GLU A 273 -0.70 -7.76 -12.03
C GLU A 273 0.01 -7.21 -13.27
N GLY A 274 1.19 -7.76 -13.58
CA GLY A 274 2.02 -7.33 -14.71
C GLY A 274 2.76 -6.00 -14.50
N PHE A 275 2.75 -5.45 -13.28
CA PHE A 275 3.56 -4.28 -12.91
C PHE A 275 4.96 -4.70 -12.48
N ASP A 276 5.69 -5.29 -13.43
CA ASP A 276 7.06 -5.74 -13.24
C ASP A 276 8.06 -4.62 -13.54
N ASP A 277 9.25 -4.76 -12.96
CA ASP A 277 10.39 -3.88 -13.20
C ASP A 277 10.17 -2.38 -12.88
N ILE A 278 9.27 -2.06 -11.95
CA ILE A 278 8.90 -0.69 -11.57
C ILE A 278 10.05 -0.01 -10.81
N VAL A 279 10.43 1.19 -11.24
CA VAL A 279 11.45 2.03 -10.59
C VAL A 279 10.86 3.25 -9.89
N LYS A 280 9.62 3.61 -10.24
CA LYS A 280 8.93 4.78 -9.66
C LYS A 280 7.43 4.55 -9.61
N LEU A 281 6.81 4.95 -8.51
CA LEU A 281 5.34 4.98 -8.32
C LEU A 281 4.96 6.36 -7.80
N GLN A 282 3.95 6.98 -8.39
CA GLN A 282 3.51 8.34 -8.05
C GLN A 282 2.00 8.40 -7.93
N TYR A 283 1.54 9.07 -6.87
CA TYR A 283 0.15 9.38 -6.60
C TYR A 283 -0.03 10.88 -6.72
N ARG A 284 -1.04 11.31 -7.47
CA ARG A 284 -1.41 12.72 -7.62
C ARG A 284 -2.80 12.94 -7.05
N TYR A 285 -2.84 13.48 -5.84
CA TYR A 285 -4.07 13.79 -5.14
C TYR A 285 -4.66 15.12 -5.64
N PRO A 286 -5.96 15.17 -5.95
CA PRO A 286 -6.65 16.40 -6.31
C PRO A 286 -7.04 17.26 -5.10
N GLY A 287 -7.04 16.69 -3.90
CA GLY A 287 -7.38 17.31 -2.62
C GLY A 287 -6.77 16.51 -1.47
N SER A 288 -7.45 16.48 -0.32
CA SER A 288 -7.09 15.65 0.83
C SER A 288 -6.93 14.17 0.43
N GLY A 289 -6.10 13.43 1.16
CA GLY A 289 -6.09 11.97 1.08
C GLY A 289 -4.78 11.33 1.53
N ALA A 290 -4.87 10.05 1.88
CA ALA A 290 -3.76 9.33 2.50
C ALA A 290 -3.41 8.00 1.81
N ILE A 291 -2.16 7.57 1.95
CA ILE A 291 -1.70 6.25 1.54
C ILE A 291 -1.60 5.37 2.78
N ALA A 292 -2.39 4.30 2.83
CA ALA A 292 -2.38 3.36 3.94
C ALA A 292 -1.33 2.26 3.77
N SER A 293 -1.07 1.80 2.53
CA SER A 293 0.04 0.87 2.31
C SER A 293 0.55 0.82 0.86
N VAL A 294 1.79 0.35 0.68
CA VAL A 294 2.36 -0.03 -0.62
C VAL A 294 3.04 -1.40 -0.50
N LYS A 295 2.79 -2.29 -1.46
CA LYS A 295 3.25 -3.68 -1.49
C LYS A 295 4.01 -3.98 -2.76
N TRP A 296 5.19 -4.57 -2.64
CA TRP A 296 5.99 -4.99 -3.78
C TRP A 296 6.85 -6.20 -3.47
N ASN A 297 7.32 -6.84 -4.53
CA ASN A 297 8.27 -7.93 -4.46
C ASN A 297 9.59 -7.55 -5.11
N LYS A 298 10.68 -8.08 -4.58
CA LYS A 298 12.02 -7.94 -5.16
C LYS A 298 12.70 -9.29 -5.24
N GLU A 299 13.40 -9.53 -6.34
CA GLU A 299 14.31 -10.65 -6.47
C GLU A 299 15.67 -10.29 -5.88
N GLU A 300 16.13 -11.09 -4.90
CA GLU A 300 17.45 -10.96 -4.29
C GLU A 300 18.31 -12.15 -4.65
N LYS A 301 19.47 -11.89 -5.26
CA LYS A 301 20.50 -12.92 -5.47
C LYS A 301 21.25 -13.13 -4.16
N ARG A 302 21.24 -14.35 -3.65
CA ARG A 302 22.00 -14.75 -2.46
C ARG A 302 23.08 -15.75 -2.85
N LYS A 303 24.28 -15.56 -2.29
CA LYS A 303 25.38 -16.50 -2.48
C LYS A 303 25.02 -17.82 -1.79
N VAL A 304 25.17 -18.93 -2.50
CA VAL A 304 25.09 -20.26 -1.90
C VAL A 304 26.21 -20.37 -0.86
N PRO A 305 25.92 -20.74 0.40
CA PRO A 305 26.96 -20.94 1.40
C PRO A 305 28.01 -21.91 0.87
N GLU A 306 29.29 -21.51 0.91
CA GLU A 306 30.37 -22.41 0.52
C GLU A 306 30.32 -23.65 1.45
N PRO A 307 30.47 -24.87 0.90
CA PRO A 307 30.47 -26.10 1.69
C PRO A 307 31.77 -26.20 2.51
N GLY A 308 31.96 -25.31 3.48
CA GLY A 308 33.14 -25.22 4.34
C GLY A 308 33.09 -26.13 5.58
N GLY A 309 32.04 -26.93 5.75
CA GLY A 309 31.94 -27.89 6.85
C GLY A 309 30.70 -28.78 6.72
N ALA A 310 30.76 -30.00 7.24
CA ALA A 310 29.74 -31.05 7.12
C ALA A 310 28.29 -30.66 7.50
N LEU A 311 28.09 -29.49 8.11
CA LEU A 311 26.78 -28.91 8.45
C LEU A 311 26.05 -28.26 7.25
N GLY A 312 26.75 -27.90 6.17
CA GLY A 312 26.16 -27.20 5.02
C GLY A 312 25.11 -28.01 4.24
N PHE A 313 25.23 -29.34 4.23
CA PHE A 313 24.28 -30.22 3.54
C PHE A 313 22.94 -30.38 4.31
N ILE A 314 22.95 -30.25 5.64
CA ILE A 314 21.74 -30.43 6.47
C ILE A 314 20.77 -29.26 6.27
N ILE A 315 21.27 -28.04 6.10
CA ILE A 315 20.43 -26.85 5.92
C ILE A 315 19.70 -26.90 4.58
N ILE A 316 20.38 -27.28 3.49
CA ILE A 316 19.75 -27.41 2.17
C ILE A 316 18.69 -28.52 2.17
N ALA A 317 18.97 -29.67 2.80
CA ALA A 317 18.01 -30.77 2.92
C ALA A 317 16.77 -30.38 3.74
N SER A 318 16.93 -29.64 4.84
CA SER A 318 15.81 -29.22 5.69
C SER A 318 14.88 -28.18 5.03
N ILE A 319 15.41 -27.29 4.19
CA ILE A 319 14.61 -26.37 3.38
C ILE A 319 13.80 -27.15 2.33
N PHE A 320 14.37 -28.22 1.76
CA PHE A 320 13.70 -29.07 0.78
C PHE A 320 12.56 -29.91 1.40
N ILE A 321 12.78 -30.51 2.58
CA ILE A 321 11.79 -31.36 3.24
C ILE A 321 10.55 -30.56 3.69
N ARG A 322 10.72 -29.31 4.16
CA ARG A 322 9.57 -28.47 4.56
C ARG A 322 8.63 -28.12 3.39
N ASN A 323 9.16 -27.86 2.20
CA ASN A 323 8.33 -27.49 1.05
C ASN A 323 7.65 -28.71 0.40
N VAL A 324 8.25 -29.90 0.46
CA VAL A 324 7.64 -31.14 -0.08
C VAL A 324 6.48 -31.63 0.80
N CYS A 325 6.56 -31.44 2.12
CA CYS A 325 5.49 -31.89 3.03
C CYS A 325 4.28 -30.94 3.12
N GLN A 326 4.41 -29.66 2.74
CA GLN A 326 3.29 -28.71 2.76
C GLN A 326 2.40 -28.76 1.50
N GLY A 327 2.82 -29.48 0.44
CA GLY A 327 2.04 -29.67 -0.79
C GLY A 327 1.01 -30.81 -0.75
N LYS A 328 0.87 -31.53 0.36
CA LYS A 328 -0.10 -32.63 0.53
C LYS A 328 -0.98 -32.42 1.75
N SER A 329 -1.90 -31.45 1.68
CA SER A 329 -3.13 -31.50 2.49
C SER A 329 -4.31 -31.88 1.60
N SER A 330 -4.27 -33.10 1.07
CA SER A 330 -5.46 -33.78 0.57
C SER A 330 -5.26 -35.27 0.77
N THR A 331 -6.13 -35.82 1.63
CA THR A 331 -6.48 -37.24 1.81
C THR A 331 -5.39 -38.19 2.30
N SER A 332 -5.60 -38.67 3.54
CA SER A 332 -5.29 -40.03 4.05
C SER A 332 -4.12 -40.75 3.39
N ASP A 333 -2.95 -40.67 4.02
CA ASP A 333 -2.18 -41.82 4.51
C ASP A 333 -0.74 -41.37 4.79
N CYS A 334 -0.38 -41.45 6.08
CA CYS A 334 0.97 -41.65 6.61
C CYS A 334 0.86 -42.74 7.66
#